data_AF-A0A6A7GC52-F1
#
_entry.id   AF-A0A6A7GC52-F1
#
_cell.length_a   1.000
_cell.length_b   1.000
_cell.length_c   1.000
_cell.angle_alpha   90.00
_cell.angle_beta   90.00
_cell.angle_gamma   90.00
#
_symmetry.space_group_name_H-M   'P 1'
#
loop_
_entity.id
_entity.type
_entity.pdbx_description
1 polymer ?
#
loop_
_entity_poly.entity_id
_entity_poly.type
_entity_poly.pdbx_seq_one_letter_code
_entity_poly.pdbx_strand_id
1 'polypeptide(L)'
;GYEEYGGEFSGGFMRGRGRGRGVWHDRGRGGHRGGYHGDYRGPDYFDGHNEGGEGHDGDHGDSGGSLSGARTLADVARKTTASWQGSLILKNSAFGTKLHTLEGSSDLADLLQDENNRPLLRITQRLRLDQSRLDDVSRRISAPATATILLSLPNTAAPALPDDTSVQSRPLRNLVAYLKQKEAAGVITLAGRDGASGASAVGSVLYAFPPCVFSLDLLRRAAPNLTEETTRDDHLVVVVVRGTAT
;
A
#
# COMPACT_ATOMS: atom_id res chain seq x y z
N GLY A 1 -52.88 -13.43 35.36
CA GLY A 1 -52.56 -14.85 35.24
C GLY A 1 -51.08 -15.02 34.97
N TYR A 2 -50.52 -16.22 34.95
CA TYR A 2 -51.10 -17.48 34.42
C TYR A 2 -51.54 -17.31 32.93
N GLU A 3 -51.26 -18.17 31.96
CA GLU A 3 -50.34 -19.32 31.79
C GLU A 3 -50.20 -19.56 30.25
N GLU A 4 -49.33 -20.37 29.62
CA GLU A 4 -48.44 -21.45 30.12
C GLU A 4 -47.11 -21.57 29.31
N TYR A 5 -46.89 -22.67 28.56
CA TYR A 5 -45.60 -23.20 28.07
C TYR A 5 -45.82 -24.11 26.81
N GLY A 6 -44.73 -24.54 26.16
CA GLY A 6 -44.69 -25.63 25.16
C GLY A 6 -44.59 -25.17 23.69
N GLY A 7 -43.62 -25.57 22.86
CA GLY A 7 -42.50 -26.49 23.03
C GLY A 7 -42.77 -27.90 22.48
N GLU A 8 -42.15 -28.27 21.36
CA GLU A 8 -41.48 -29.57 21.15
C GLU A 8 -40.74 -29.70 19.80
N PHE A 9 -39.72 -30.57 19.77
CA PHE A 9 -38.85 -30.85 18.62
C PHE A 9 -39.16 -32.23 18.01
N SER A 10 -39.11 -32.35 16.69
CA SER A 10 -38.63 -33.52 15.91
C SER A 10 -38.92 -33.28 14.42
N GLY A 11 -38.22 -33.83 13.43
CA GLY A 11 -37.07 -34.73 13.41
C GLY A 11 -37.04 -35.39 12.03
N GLY A 12 -35.95 -35.29 11.25
CA GLY A 12 -36.05 -35.63 9.82
C GLY A 12 -34.73 -35.69 9.03
N PHE A 13 -33.81 -36.58 9.42
CA PHE A 13 -32.66 -36.91 8.57
C PHE A 13 -33.06 -37.96 7.52
N MET A 14 -33.05 -37.60 6.23
CA MET A 14 -33.14 -38.58 5.14
C MET A 14 -31.82 -38.69 4.37
N ARG A 15 -31.34 -39.94 4.21
CA ARG A 15 -30.15 -40.29 3.42
C ARG A 15 -30.44 -40.21 1.93
N GLY A 16 -29.74 -39.34 1.20
CA GLY A 16 -29.63 -39.39 -0.26
C GLY A 16 -28.62 -40.46 -0.70
N ARG A 17 -29.05 -41.43 -1.51
CA ARG A 17 -28.21 -42.51 -2.07
C ARG A 17 -28.27 -42.41 -3.60
N GLY A 18 -27.14 -42.35 -4.30
CA GLY A 18 -27.11 -42.81 -5.71
C GLY A 18 -26.15 -42.13 -6.70
N ARG A 19 -25.30 -42.97 -7.31
CA ARG A 19 -24.70 -42.89 -8.66
C ARG A 19 -23.71 -41.72 -8.91
N GLY A 20 -22.58 -41.90 -9.61
CA GLY A 20 -22.01 -43.08 -10.25
C GLY A 20 -21.41 -42.73 -11.63
N ARG A 21 -20.08 -42.79 -11.75
CA ARG A 21 -19.21 -42.75 -12.97
C ARG A 21 -17.76 -42.74 -12.44
N GLY A 22 -16.75 -43.34 -13.05
CA GLY A 22 -16.70 -44.23 -14.21
C GLY A 22 -15.22 -44.57 -14.47
N VAL A 23 -14.87 -45.85 -14.56
CA VAL A 23 -13.48 -46.31 -14.75
C VAL A 23 -13.02 -46.02 -16.18
N TRP A 24 -11.80 -45.47 -16.31
CA TRP A 24 -11.03 -45.52 -17.56
C TRP A 24 -9.64 -46.06 -17.27
N HIS A 25 -9.38 -47.29 -17.72
CA HIS A 25 -8.03 -47.69 -18.08
C HIS A 25 -7.73 -47.14 -19.47
N ASP A 26 -6.49 -46.75 -19.73
CA ASP A 26 -5.93 -46.94 -21.06
C ASP A 26 -4.47 -47.39 -20.95
N ARG A 27 -3.97 -48.09 -21.98
CA ARG A 27 -2.67 -48.75 -22.02
C ARG A 27 -1.84 -48.18 -23.15
N GLY A 28 -0.59 -47.85 -22.84
CA GLY A 28 0.59 -48.11 -23.67
C GLY A 28 0.59 -47.69 -25.16
N ARG A 29 1.58 -46.88 -25.52
CA ARG A 29 2.10 -46.85 -26.89
C ARG A 29 3.61 -46.68 -26.88
N GLY A 30 4.32 -47.68 -27.42
CA GLY A 30 5.75 -47.57 -27.75
C GLY A 30 5.95 -47.07 -29.18
N GLY A 31 7.20 -46.79 -29.56
CA GLY A 31 7.58 -46.47 -30.93
C GLY A 31 9.01 -45.97 -31.06
N HIS A 32 9.86 -46.71 -31.78
CA HIS A 32 11.25 -46.34 -32.06
C HIS A 32 11.42 -45.49 -33.32
N ARG A 33 12.41 -44.59 -33.31
CA ARG A 33 13.28 -44.13 -34.43
C ARG A 33 14.36 -43.24 -33.80
N GLY A 34 15.65 -43.25 -34.16
CA GLY A 34 16.31 -43.86 -35.32
C GLY A 34 16.67 -42.79 -36.33
N GLY A 35 17.96 -42.43 -36.45
CA GLY A 35 18.43 -41.43 -37.41
C GLY A 35 19.86 -40.97 -37.14
N TYR A 36 20.84 -41.55 -37.84
CA TYR A 36 22.18 -40.97 -37.98
C TYR A 36 22.12 -39.89 -39.06
N HIS A 37 22.73 -38.74 -38.83
CA HIS A 37 23.14 -37.83 -39.90
C HIS A 37 24.49 -37.24 -39.53
N GLY A 38 25.47 -37.41 -40.40
CA GLY A 38 26.76 -36.74 -40.28
C GLY A 38 26.92 -35.80 -41.46
N ASP A 39 27.39 -34.58 -41.20
CA ASP A 39 27.77 -33.63 -42.25
C ASP A 39 29.13 -33.04 -41.91
N TYR A 40 30.07 -33.18 -42.85
CA TYR A 40 31.39 -32.57 -42.77
C TYR A 40 31.31 -31.09 -43.17
N ARG A 41 31.76 -30.19 -42.30
CA ARG A 41 32.20 -28.84 -42.69
C ARG A 41 33.17 -28.26 -41.65
N GLY A 42 34.43 -28.12 -42.04
CA GLY A 42 35.29 -27.04 -41.54
C GLY A 42 35.48 -25.99 -42.65
N PRO A 43 36.46 -25.08 -42.54
CA PRO A 43 37.18 -24.69 -41.33
C PRO A 43 36.96 -23.20 -40.96
N ASP A 44 37.31 -22.92 -39.72
CA ASP A 44 37.89 -21.73 -39.08
C ASP A 44 38.23 -20.45 -39.91
N TYR A 45 38.37 -19.36 -39.13
CA TYR A 45 39.03 -18.06 -39.35
C TYR A 45 38.14 -16.80 -39.55
N PHE A 46 38.49 -15.77 -38.77
CA PHE A 46 37.80 -14.48 -38.53
C PHE A 46 36.47 -14.59 -37.73
N ASP A 47 36.15 -13.72 -36.77
CA ASP A 47 36.68 -12.37 -36.51
C ASP A 47 36.68 -11.97 -35.00
N GLY A 48 37.51 -10.98 -34.65
CA GLY A 48 37.24 -10.03 -33.55
C GLY A 48 37.20 -10.51 -32.09
N HIS A 49 38.36 -10.79 -31.48
CA HIS A 49 38.51 -10.53 -30.03
C HIS A 49 38.59 -9.00 -29.82
N ASN A 50 37.65 -8.43 -29.08
CA ASN A 50 37.82 -7.12 -28.45
C ASN A 50 37.57 -7.27 -26.94
N GLU A 51 38.67 -7.30 -26.18
CA GLU A 51 38.65 -7.30 -24.72
C GLU A 51 38.35 -5.90 -24.16
N GLY A 52 38.02 -5.83 -22.86
CA GLY A 52 38.10 -4.57 -22.10
C GLY A 52 36.79 -3.79 -22.00
N GLY A 53 35.83 -4.33 -21.25
CA GLY A 53 34.55 -3.69 -20.95
C GLY A 53 34.01 -4.05 -19.57
N GLU A 54 34.86 -3.99 -18.53
CA GLU A 54 34.45 -4.21 -17.13
C GLU A 54 33.60 -3.04 -16.61
N GLY A 55 32.34 -3.00 -17.05
CA GLY A 55 31.31 -2.14 -16.49
C GLY A 55 30.97 -2.60 -15.08
N HIS A 56 31.55 -1.92 -14.09
CA HIS A 56 31.27 -2.13 -12.66
C HIS A 56 29.77 -2.14 -12.37
N ASP A 57 29.34 -3.09 -11.53
CA ASP A 57 27.99 -3.12 -10.97
C ASP A 57 27.68 -1.82 -10.23
N GLY A 58 26.67 -1.12 -10.76
CA GLY A 58 26.10 0.10 -10.20
C GLY A 58 24.60 -0.04 -10.02
N ASP A 59 24.15 -1.15 -9.42
CA ASP A 59 22.76 -1.31 -8.97
C ASP A 59 22.49 -0.34 -7.80
N HIS A 60 22.27 0.92 -8.14
CA HIS A 60 21.54 1.85 -7.30
C HIS A 60 20.07 1.73 -7.69
N GLY A 61 19.30 1.06 -6.82
CA GLY A 61 17.90 0.76 -7.04
C GLY A 61 17.03 2.01 -7.19
N ASP A 62 16.95 2.55 -8.41
CA ASP A 62 15.94 3.51 -8.83
C ASP A 62 14.56 2.82 -8.90
N SER A 63 13.97 2.60 -7.73
CA SER A 63 12.57 2.13 -7.59
C SER A 63 11.56 3.26 -7.90
N GLY A 64 11.92 4.17 -8.80
CA GLY A 64 11.21 5.39 -9.19
C GLY A 64 10.73 5.39 -10.65
N GLY A 65 10.48 4.21 -11.24
CA GLY A 65 10.06 4.02 -12.63
C GLY A 65 9.03 5.06 -13.11
N SER A 66 9.51 6.00 -13.95
CA SER A 66 8.96 7.35 -14.04
C SER A 66 7.42 7.45 -14.01
N LEU A 67 6.92 8.08 -12.94
CA LEU A 67 5.51 8.39 -12.75
C LEU A 67 4.99 9.45 -13.74
N SER A 68 5.87 10.05 -14.56
CA SER A 68 5.49 10.93 -15.69
C SER A 68 4.38 10.35 -16.57
N GLY A 69 4.38 9.04 -16.83
CA GLY A 69 3.34 8.39 -17.65
C GLY A 69 2.05 8.03 -16.90
N ALA A 70 1.90 8.33 -15.60
CA ALA A 70 0.69 8.03 -14.83
C ALA A 70 -0.37 9.12 -15.06
N ARG A 71 -1.62 8.72 -15.38
CA ARG A 71 -2.74 9.64 -15.63
C ARG A 71 -3.90 9.46 -14.65
N THR A 72 -3.89 8.41 -13.85
CA THR A 72 -4.87 8.14 -12.80
C THR A 72 -4.17 7.71 -11.52
N LEU A 73 -4.84 7.83 -10.37
CA LEU A 73 -4.34 7.29 -9.09
C LEU A 73 -4.09 5.78 -9.16
N ALA A 74 -4.89 5.05 -9.94
CA ALA A 74 -4.67 3.63 -10.20
C ALA A 74 -3.37 3.37 -10.99
N ASP A 75 -2.96 4.26 -11.91
CA ASP A 75 -1.67 4.12 -12.61
C ASP A 75 -0.50 4.35 -11.67
N VAL A 76 -0.60 5.36 -10.80
CA VAL A 76 0.40 5.60 -9.74
C VAL A 76 0.51 4.36 -8.86
N ALA A 77 -0.60 3.80 -8.38
CA ALA A 77 -0.61 2.61 -7.54
C ALA A 77 -0.02 1.35 -8.20
N ARG A 78 -0.08 1.23 -9.54
CA ARG A 78 0.56 0.13 -10.28
C ARG A 78 2.05 0.34 -10.56
N LYS A 79 2.52 1.59 -10.52
CA LYS A 79 3.93 1.98 -10.75
C LYS A 79 4.73 2.19 -9.46
N THR A 80 4.07 2.15 -8.30
CA THR A 80 4.67 2.42 -6.99
C THR A 80 4.52 1.22 -6.07
N THR A 81 5.56 0.92 -5.31
CA THR A 81 5.51 -0.10 -4.27
C THR A 81 4.62 0.36 -3.12
N ALA A 82 3.74 -0.53 -2.66
CA ALA A 82 2.98 -0.33 -1.44
C ALA A 82 3.90 -0.50 -0.23
N SER A 83 4.25 0.60 0.44
CA SER A 83 5.17 0.62 1.58
C SER A 83 4.49 0.27 2.90
N TRP A 84 3.15 0.38 2.98
CA TRP A 84 2.39 0.04 4.18
C TRP A 84 0.92 -0.30 3.88
N GLN A 85 0.32 -1.16 4.70
CA GLN A 85 -1.09 -1.52 4.62
C GLN A 85 -1.68 -1.65 6.03
N GLY A 86 -2.79 -0.98 6.29
CA GLY A 86 -3.32 -0.87 7.66
C GLY A 86 -4.65 -0.13 7.73
N SER A 87 -4.94 0.44 8.89
CA SER A 87 -6.12 1.29 9.11
C SER A 87 -5.78 2.61 9.79
N LEU A 88 -6.38 3.69 9.30
CA LEU A 88 -6.44 4.97 10.02
C LEU A 88 -7.64 4.92 11.00
N ILE A 89 -7.46 5.36 12.24
CA ILE A 89 -8.53 5.37 13.25
C ILE A 89 -8.89 6.81 13.61
N LEU A 90 -10.17 7.18 13.48
CA LEU A 90 -10.70 8.44 14.01
C LEU A 90 -11.89 8.13 14.93
N LYS A 91 -11.77 8.52 16.21
CA LYS A 91 -12.71 8.14 17.28
C LYS A 91 -12.89 6.61 17.35
N ASN A 92 -14.08 6.13 16.97
CA ASN A 92 -14.52 4.74 17.00
C ASN A 92 -14.75 4.21 15.58
N SER A 93 -14.09 4.78 14.58
CA SER A 93 -14.15 4.34 13.19
C SER A 93 -12.74 4.08 12.66
N ALA A 94 -12.53 2.91 12.08
CA ALA A 94 -11.32 2.54 11.37
C ALA A 94 -11.57 2.58 9.86
N PHE A 95 -10.57 3.06 9.12
CA PHE A 95 -10.62 3.27 7.68
C PHE A 95 -9.45 2.54 7.04
N GLY A 96 -9.75 1.40 6.42
CA GLY A 96 -8.75 0.56 5.76
C GLY A 96 -8.09 1.28 4.58
N THR A 97 -6.76 1.34 4.58
CA THR A 97 -5.98 1.99 3.52
C THR A 97 -4.68 1.26 3.20
N LYS A 98 -4.16 1.49 2.01
CA LYS A 98 -2.84 1.07 1.53
C LYS A 98 -2.07 2.32 1.11
N LEU A 99 -0.83 2.45 1.58
CA LEU A 99 0.05 3.57 1.31
C LEU A 99 1.07 3.16 0.24
N HIS A 100 1.19 4.01 -0.79
CA HIS A 100 2.11 3.86 -1.92
C HIS A 100 3.13 5.00 -1.88
N THR A 101 4.43 4.70 -1.92
CA THR A 101 5.45 5.75 -1.84
C THR A 101 5.56 6.55 -3.14
N LEU A 102 5.59 7.88 -3.02
CA LEU A 102 5.75 8.82 -4.14
C LEU A 102 7.10 9.54 -4.11
N GLU A 103 7.54 9.96 -2.93
CA GLU A 103 8.76 10.76 -2.70
C GLU A 103 9.35 10.42 -1.32
N GLY A 104 10.68 10.36 -1.19
CA GLY A 104 11.37 10.03 0.06
C GLY A 104 11.50 8.52 0.34
N SER A 105 12.10 8.17 1.48
CA SER A 105 12.39 6.77 1.82
C SER A 105 11.12 5.94 2.04
N SER A 106 11.10 4.74 1.45
CA SER A 106 10.07 3.70 1.57
C SER A 106 10.11 2.95 2.90
N ASP A 107 11.23 3.02 3.63
CA ASP A 107 11.36 2.37 4.94
C ASP A 107 10.62 3.17 6.02
N LEU A 108 9.36 2.79 6.20
CA LEU A 108 8.40 3.37 7.12
C LEU A 108 7.59 2.31 7.89
N ALA A 109 7.79 1.02 7.60
CA ALA A 109 6.95 -0.04 8.13
C ALA A 109 6.95 -0.08 9.66
N ASP A 110 8.10 0.14 10.29
CA ASP A 110 8.27 0.15 11.76
C ASP A 110 7.80 1.46 12.40
N LEU A 111 7.83 2.57 11.66
CA LEU A 111 7.37 3.89 12.15
C LEU A 111 5.83 4.03 12.10
N LEU A 112 5.18 3.31 11.19
CA LEU A 112 3.74 3.40 10.93
C LEU A 112 2.93 2.35 11.72
N GLN A 113 3.24 2.20 13.01
CA GLN A 113 2.57 1.23 13.90
C GLN A 113 2.10 1.88 15.20
N ASP A 114 1.19 1.19 15.91
CA ASP A 114 0.80 1.55 17.27
C ASP A 114 1.77 0.99 18.33
N GLU A 115 1.50 1.31 19.59
CA GLU A 115 2.24 0.83 20.76
C GLU A 115 2.30 -0.70 20.84
N ASN A 116 1.38 -1.42 20.19
CA ASN A 116 1.32 -2.89 20.15
C ASN A 116 1.93 -3.50 18.86
N ASN A 117 2.65 -2.72 18.05
CA ASN A 117 3.21 -3.12 16.74
C ASN A 117 2.14 -3.49 15.70
N ARG A 118 0.93 -2.94 15.80
CA ARG A 118 -0.14 -3.13 14.82
C ARG A 118 -0.17 -1.96 13.84
N PRO A 119 -0.50 -2.17 12.55
CA PRO A 119 -0.66 -1.10 11.56
C PRO A 119 -1.99 -0.34 11.73
N LEU A 120 -2.19 0.26 12.91
CA LEU A 120 -3.40 0.96 13.35
C LEU A 120 -3.04 2.38 13.80
N LEU A 121 -3.19 3.37 12.92
CA LEU A 121 -2.72 4.73 13.18
C LEU A 121 -3.86 5.66 13.60
N ARG A 122 -3.80 6.20 14.83
CA ARG A 122 -4.90 6.99 15.41
C ARG A 122 -4.74 8.49 15.15
N ILE A 123 -5.70 9.07 14.45
CA ILE A 123 -5.83 10.52 14.26
C ILE A 123 -6.26 11.16 15.58
N THR A 124 -5.31 11.84 16.24
CA THR A 124 -5.50 12.52 17.53
C THR A 124 -5.72 14.02 17.39
N GLN A 125 -5.20 14.61 16.30
CA GLN A 125 -5.23 16.05 16.05
C GLN A 125 -5.70 16.36 14.62
N ARG A 126 -5.89 17.66 14.32
CA ARG A 126 -6.19 18.16 12.97
C ARG A 126 -5.39 19.42 12.66
N LEU A 127 -4.88 19.53 11.45
CA LEU A 127 -4.24 20.75 10.93
C LEU A 127 -5.24 21.43 9.99
N ARG A 128 -5.62 22.68 10.27
CA ARG A 128 -6.46 23.47 9.33
C ARG A 128 -5.68 23.73 8.03
N LEU A 129 -6.38 23.74 6.91
CA LEU A 129 -5.81 24.03 5.58
C LEU A 129 -5.69 25.56 5.33
N ASP A 130 -5.32 26.31 6.37
CA ASP A 130 -5.03 27.75 6.27
C ASP A 130 -3.65 27.94 5.62
N GLN A 131 -3.47 28.95 4.75
CA GLN A 131 -2.23 29.13 3.97
C GLN A 131 -0.95 29.08 4.82
N SER A 132 -0.92 29.79 5.96
CA SER A 132 0.25 29.80 6.86
C SER A 132 0.62 28.42 7.42
N ARG A 133 -0.36 27.53 7.61
CA ARG A 133 -0.13 26.15 8.04
C ARG A 133 0.39 25.27 6.91
N LEU A 134 -0.05 25.53 5.68
CA LEU A 134 0.45 24.85 4.50
C LEU A 134 1.89 25.29 4.16
N ASP A 135 2.22 26.57 4.34
CA ASP A 135 3.57 27.12 4.19
C ASP A 135 4.55 26.51 5.21
N ASP A 136 4.13 26.37 6.47
CA ASP A 136 4.90 25.70 7.53
C ASP A 136 5.20 24.22 7.16
N VAL A 137 4.22 23.49 6.64
CA VAL A 137 4.41 22.09 6.18
C VAL A 137 5.30 22.05 4.94
N SER A 138 5.03 22.90 3.94
CA SER A 138 5.81 23.02 2.71
C SER A 138 7.31 23.24 2.99
N ARG A 139 7.63 24.11 3.96
CA ARG A 139 9.00 24.36 4.41
C ARG A 139 9.66 23.12 5.02
N ARG A 140 8.93 22.33 5.81
CA ARG A 140 9.44 21.10 6.45
C ARG A 140 9.68 19.96 5.46
N ILE A 141 8.96 19.94 4.33
CA ILE A 141 9.07 18.92 3.28
C ILE A 141 9.89 19.37 2.06
N SER A 142 10.58 20.50 2.15
CA SER A 142 11.39 21.04 1.05
C SER A 142 12.68 20.23 0.81
N ALA A 143 13.10 19.41 1.78
CA ALA A 143 14.23 18.49 1.66
C ALA A 143 13.72 17.03 1.63
N PRO A 144 14.03 16.23 0.59
CA PRO A 144 13.59 14.83 0.51
C PRO A 144 14.08 13.91 1.64
N ALA A 145 15.13 14.32 2.37
CA ALA A 145 15.63 13.62 3.55
C ALA A 145 14.75 13.81 4.80
N THR A 146 14.01 14.93 4.92
CA THR A 146 13.23 15.26 6.13
C THR A 146 11.79 14.73 6.07
N ALA A 147 11.30 14.34 4.88
CA ALA A 147 9.93 13.87 4.72
C ALA A 147 9.78 12.76 3.67
N THR A 148 8.80 11.88 3.88
CA THR A 148 8.29 10.94 2.86
C THR A 148 6.85 11.33 2.51
N ILE A 149 6.51 11.26 1.22
CA ILE A 149 5.16 11.53 0.69
C ILE A 149 4.59 10.23 0.09
N LEU A 150 3.35 9.93 0.46
CA LEU A 150 2.66 8.68 0.16
C LEU A 150 1.25 8.96 -0.39
N LEU A 151 0.80 8.18 -1.36
CA LEU A 151 -0.59 8.11 -1.80
C LEU A 151 -1.34 7.06 -0.97
N SER A 152 -2.42 7.47 -0.31
CA SER A 152 -3.30 6.60 0.48
C SER A 152 -4.56 6.25 -0.30
N LEU A 153 -4.74 4.97 -0.62
CA LEU A 153 -5.90 4.45 -1.36
C LEU A 153 -6.78 3.54 -0.49
N PRO A 154 -8.08 3.39 -0.80
CA PRO A 154 -8.98 2.53 -0.04
C PRO A 154 -8.53 1.07 -0.12
N ASN A 155 -8.53 0.38 1.02
CA ASN A 155 -8.16 -1.03 1.09
C ASN A 155 -9.24 -1.82 1.85
N THR A 156 -9.94 -2.70 1.13
CA THR A 156 -10.95 -3.60 1.72
C THR A 156 -10.34 -4.80 2.43
N ALA A 157 -9.11 -5.19 2.07
CA ALA A 157 -8.32 -6.20 2.76
C ALA A 157 -7.43 -5.56 3.85
N ALA A 158 -8.00 -4.67 4.65
CA ALA A 158 -7.30 -4.09 5.79
C ALA A 158 -7.24 -5.10 6.95
N PRO A 159 -6.18 -5.05 7.79
CA PRO A 159 -6.03 -5.99 8.89
C PRO A 159 -7.23 -5.94 9.83
N ALA A 160 -7.60 -7.11 10.35
CA ALA A 160 -8.71 -7.26 11.28
C ALA A 160 -8.52 -6.34 12.49
N LEU A 161 -9.61 -5.65 12.87
CA LEU A 161 -9.62 -4.86 14.09
C LEU A 161 -9.66 -5.83 15.29
N PRO A 162 -8.99 -5.52 16.42
CA PRO A 162 -9.06 -6.38 17.60
C PRO A 162 -10.48 -6.38 18.17
N ASP A 163 -11.02 -7.56 18.50
CA ASP A 163 -12.41 -7.75 18.94
C ASP A 163 -12.78 -6.91 20.18
N ASP A 164 -11.84 -6.68 21.09
CA ASP A 164 -12.03 -5.84 22.28
C ASP A 164 -12.17 -4.34 21.99
N THR A 165 -11.97 -3.91 20.74
CA THR A 165 -12.08 -2.49 20.38
C THR A 165 -13.49 -2.12 19.95
N SER A 166 -14.05 -1.07 20.57
CA SER A 166 -15.33 -0.45 20.15
C SER A 166 -15.23 0.30 18.81
N VAL A 167 -14.23 -0.01 17.99
CA VAL A 167 -13.89 0.63 16.73
C VAL A 167 -14.52 -0.16 15.58
N GLN A 168 -15.34 0.50 14.77
CA GLN A 168 -16.03 -0.13 13.65
C GLN A 168 -15.32 0.17 12.32
N SER A 169 -15.20 -0.83 11.45
CA SER A 169 -14.71 -0.62 10.09
C SER A 169 -15.69 0.24 9.28
N ARG A 170 -15.16 1.25 8.57
CA ARG A 170 -15.90 2.20 7.72
C ARG A 170 -15.10 2.44 6.43
N PRO A 171 -15.75 2.69 5.28
CA PRO A 171 -15.05 2.94 4.02
C PRO A 171 -14.25 4.25 4.08
N LEU A 172 -13.05 4.27 3.49
CA LEU A 172 -12.12 5.43 3.51
C LEU A 172 -12.79 6.74 3.08
N ARG A 173 -13.74 6.68 2.13
CA ARG A 173 -14.58 7.80 1.68
C ARG A 173 -15.19 8.63 2.81
N ASN A 174 -15.56 8.00 3.93
CA ASN A 174 -16.16 8.67 5.07
C ASN A 174 -15.14 9.53 5.82
N LEU A 175 -13.88 9.10 5.91
CA LEU A 175 -12.78 9.90 6.46
C LEU A 175 -12.41 11.04 5.51
N VAL A 176 -12.33 10.75 4.20
CA VAL A 176 -12.08 11.76 3.15
C VAL A 176 -13.13 12.88 3.21
N ALA A 177 -14.41 12.52 3.20
CA ALA A 177 -15.52 13.48 3.28
C ALA A 177 -15.50 14.27 4.60
N TYR A 178 -15.20 13.63 5.74
CA TYR A 178 -15.07 14.30 7.02
C TYR A 178 -13.94 15.34 7.02
N LEU A 179 -12.75 14.98 6.52
CA LEU A 179 -11.60 15.88 6.47
C LEU A 179 -11.81 17.05 5.50
N LYS A 180 -12.44 16.81 4.34
CA LYS A 180 -12.92 17.88 3.44
C LYS A 180 -13.89 18.83 4.16
N GLN A 181 -14.92 18.30 4.82
CA GLN A 181 -15.92 19.10 5.54
C GLN A 181 -15.34 19.89 6.73
N LYS A 182 -14.22 19.41 7.30
CA LYS A 182 -13.52 20.11 8.40
C LYS A 182 -12.40 21.03 7.92
N GLU A 183 -12.20 21.15 6.61
CA GLU A 183 -11.15 21.96 5.97
C GLU A 183 -9.80 21.73 6.64
N ALA A 184 -9.49 20.46 6.88
CA ALA A 184 -8.36 20.05 7.71
C ALA A 184 -7.73 18.73 7.24
N ALA A 185 -6.43 18.60 7.44
CA ALA A 185 -5.72 17.32 7.42
C ALA A 185 -5.84 16.63 8.78
N GLY A 186 -5.88 15.29 8.79
CA GLY A 186 -5.68 14.50 9.99
C GLY A 186 -4.22 14.59 10.45
N VAL A 187 -3.97 14.60 11.76
CA VAL A 187 -2.62 14.64 12.32
C VAL A 187 -2.44 13.48 13.30
N ILE A 188 -1.32 12.77 13.15
CA ILE A 188 -0.90 11.63 13.96
C ILE A 188 0.54 11.89 14.44
N THR A 189 0.74 11.95 15.75
CA THR A 189 2.08 11.87 16.34
C THR A 189 2.53 10.42 16.26
N LEU A 190 3.67 10.16 15.63
CA LEU A 190 4.24 8.82 15.54
C LEU A 190 5.15 8.60 16.76
N ALA A 191 4.96 7.48 17.46
CA ALA A 191 5.86 7.09 18.53
C ALA A 191 7.18 6.63 17.90
N GLY A 192 8.25 7.40 18.09
CA GLY A 192 9.58 6.95 17.71
C GLY A 192 9.98 5.76 18.58
N ARG A 193 9.99 4.57 18.01
CA ARG A 193 10.64 3.41 18.64
C ARG A 193 12.13 3.49 18.40
N ASP A 194 12.91 3.31 19.46
CA ASP A 194 14.34 3.06 19.38
C ASP A 194 14.56 1.62 18.87
N GLY A 195 14.42 1.45 17.56
CA GLY A 195 14.83 0.24 16.86
C GLY A 195 16.36 0.11 16.83
N ALA A 196 16.86 -1.07 16.45
CA ALA A 196 18.29 -1.42 16.49
C ALA A 196 19.22 -0.53 15.63
N SER A 197 18.68 0.41 14.85
CA SER A 197 19.41 1.43 14.10
C SER A 197 19.77 2.68 14.90
N GLY A 198 19.31 2.83 16.15
CA GLY A 198 19.69 3.92 17.05
C GLY A 198 19.15 5.32 16.68
N ALA A 199 18.43 5.44 15.57
CA ALA A 199 17.78 6.67 15.14
C ALA A 199 16.44 6.86 15.87
N SER A 200 16.47 7.54 17.01
CA SER A 200 15.25 7.83 17.78
C SER A 200 14.31 8.73 16.98
N ALA A 201 13.23 8.15 16.43
CA ALA A 201 12.26 8.88 15.60
C ALA A 201 11.28 9.75 16.41
N VAL A 202 11.66 10.10 17.65
CA VAL A 202 10.92 10.97 18.57
C VAL A 202 10.57 12.30 17.89
N GLY A 203 9.30 12.69 17.97
CA GLY A 203 8.80 13.92 17.36
C GLY A 203 8.42 13.81 15.88
N SER A 204 8.42 12.60 15.29
CA SER A 204 7.90 12.40 13.93
C SER A 204 6.38 12.60 13.86
N VAL A 205 5.89 13.23 12.79
CA VAL A 205 4.48 13.59 12.61
C VAL A 205 4.00 13.20 11.22
N LEU A 206 2.84 12.54 11.16
CA LEU A 206 2.13 12.23 9.94
C LEU A 206 0.93 13.17 9.76
N TYR A 207 0.84 13.77 8.58
CA TYR A 207 -0.29 14.56 8.10
C TYR A 207 -1.04 13.78 7.02
N ALA A 208 -2.35 13.63 7.16
CA ALA A 208 -3.23 12.97 6.20
C ALA A 208 -4.15 14.01 5.55
N PHE A 209 -3.74 14.53 4.38
CA PHE A 209 -4.46 15.55 3.64
C PHE A 209 -5.62 14.93 2.84
N PRO A 210 -6.85 15.48 2.95
CA PRO A 210 -7.89 15.17 1.98
C PRO A 210 -7.54 15.75 0.59
N PRO A 211 -8.23 15.32 -0.48
CA PRO A 211 -8.10 15.90 -1.81
C PRO A 211 -8.46 17.40 -1.79
N CYS A 212 -7.43 18.21 -1.98
CA CYS A 212 -7.41 19.68 -2.00
C CYS A 212 -6.24 20.16 -2.90
N VAL A 213 -6.18 21.47 -3.21
CA VAL A 213 -5.13 22.06 -4.07
C VAL A 213 -3.72 21.66 -3.61
N PHE A 214 -3.38 21.89 -2.34
CA PHE A 214 -2.07 21.52 -1.78
C PHE A 214 -1.73 20.03 -1.98
N SER A 215 -2.68 19.13 -1.72
CA SER A 215 -2.47 17.69 -1.91
C SER A 215 -2.26 17.31 -3.40
N LEU A 216 -2.95 17.99 -4.32
CA LEU A 216 -2.77 17.77 -5.76
C LEU A 216 -1.41 18.28 -6.25
N ASP A 217 -0.93 19.40 -5.71
CA ASP A 217 0.40 19.92 -6.03
C ASP A 217 1.48 18.91 -5.59
N LEU A 218 1.37 18.32 -4.39
CA LEU A 218 2.25 17.23 -3.95
C LEU A 218 2.20 16.02 -4.89
N LEU A 219 1.01 15.58 -5.30
CA LEU A 219 0.84 14.49 -6.27
C LEU A 219 1.52 14.81 -7.61
N ARG A 220 1.39 16.05 -8.09
CA ARG A 220 1.95 16.50 -9.37
C ARG A 220 3.47 16.58 -9.39
N ARG A 221 4.14 16.77 -8.24
CA ARG A 221 5.61 16.71 -8.17
C ARG A 221 6.15 15.35 -8.61
N ALA A 222 5.44 14.28 -8.23
CA ALA A 222 5.78 12.91 -8.62
C ALA A 222 5.14 12.52 -9.97
N ALA A 223 3.84 12.78 -10.15
CA ALA A 223 3.04 12.39 -11.30
C ALA A 223 2.40 13.63 -11.98
N PRO A 224 3.16 14.38 -12.82
CA PRO A 224 2.74 15.69 -13.35
C PRO A 224 1.50 15.65 -14.25
N ASN A 225 1.17 14.49 -14.83
CA ASN A 225 0.00 14.28 -15.69
C ASN A 225 -1.32 14.05 -14.92
N LEU A 226 -1.31 14.14 -13.58
CA LEU A 226 -2.52 14.14 -12.77
C LEU A 226 -3.25 15.49 -12.81
N THR A 227 -4.57 15.42 -12.89
CA THR A 227 -5.51 16.54 -12.85
C THR A 227 -6.56 16.33 -11.76
N GLU A 228 -7.22 17.41 -11.32
CA GLU A 228 -8.32 17.35 -10.34
C GLU A 228 -9.40 16.34 -10.71
N GLU A 229 -9.67 16.16 -12.01
CA GLU A 229 -10.62 15.20 -12.55
C GLU A 229 -10.15 13.74 -12.34
N THR A 230 -8.88 13.46 -12.61
CA THR A 230 -8.27 12.14 -12.44
C THR A 230 -7.97 11.76 -10.99
N THR A 231 -8.13 12.72 -10.07
CA THR A 231 -7.96 12.54 -8.62
C THR A 231 -9.28 12.73 -7.85
N ARG A 232 -10.44 12.57 -8.49
CA ARG A 232 -11.75 12.66 -7.81
C ARG A 232 -12.03 11.50 -6.84
N ASP A 233 -11.37 10.36 -7.05
CA ASP A 233 -11.53 9.16 -6.22
C ASP A 233 -11.17 9.40 -4.74
N ASP A 234 -11.74 8.57 -3.87
CA ASP A 234 -11.49 8.59 -2.43
C ASP A 234 -10.03 8.24 -2.10
N HIS A 235 -9.19 9.25 -1.92
CA HIS A 235 -7.79 9.10 -1.54
C HIS A 235 -7.40 10.10 -0.45
N LEU A 236 -6.25 9.89 0.17
CA LEU A 236 -5.55 10.89 0.97
C LEU A 236 -4.13 11.05 0.44
N VAL A 237 -3.52 12.22 0.63
CA VAL A 237 -2.07 12.39 0.49
C VAL A 237 -1.47 12.42 1.88
N VAL A 238 -0.60 11.47 2.15
CA VAL A 238 0.01 11.28 3.46
C VAL A 238 1.44 11.81 3.42
N VAL A 239 1.78 12.69 4.36
CA VAL A 239 3.09 13.31 4.50
C VAL A 239 3.64 12.95 5.86
N VAL A 240 4.74 12.21 5.89
CA VAL A 240 5.47 11.84 7.11
C VAL A 240 6.67 12.75 7.24
N VAL A 241 6.67 13.64 8.23
CA VAL A 241 7.83 14.47 8.58
C VAL A 241 8.59 13.76 9.70
N ARG A 242 9.86 13.43 9.45
CA ARG A 242 10.73 12.80 10.46
C ARG A 242 11.16 13.85 11.47
N GLY A 243 11.10 13.51 12.76
CA GLY A 243 11.75 14.28 13.81
C GLY A 243 13.27 14.17 13.66
N THR A 244 13.99 15.29 13.83
CA THR A 244 15.44 15.25 14.01
C THR A 244 15.73 14.94 15.46
N ALA A 245 16.44 13.84 15.73
CA ALA A 245 17.05 13.62 17.04
C ALA A 245 18.09 14.73 17.29
N THR A 246 17.94 15.43 18.41
CA THR A 246 18.89 16.44 18.93
C THR A 246 19.72 15.87 20.05
#